data_AF-A0A921NK30-F1
#
_entry.id   AF-A0A921NK30-F1
#
_cell.length_a   1.000
_cell.length_b   1.000
_cell.length_c   1.000
_cell.angle_alpha   90.00
_cell.angle_beta   90.00
_cell.angle_gamma   90.00
#
_symmetry.space_group_name_H-M   'P 1'
#
loop_
_entity.id
_entity.type
_entity.pdbx_description
1 polymer ?
#
loop_
_entity_poly.entity_id
_entity_poly.type
_entity_poly.pdbx_seq_one_letter_code
_entity_poly.pdbx_strand_id
1 'polypeptide(L)'
;MDHQALKTRHRQEREGHHPNLTLRVHRALSWLNRAEQEDDLDGRFIFLWIAFNSAYATDIDEQFRLSEQSTFKAFLDKLCALDTANLIENLVWSEFSGSIRALLDNPYVFQSFWDNQNGKISEQQWTERFASGRRTAQQALANRNTAAVLGVLFNRIYTLRNQVMHGGATWNSSVNRDQLRDCANLLAKLVPVIILLMLDNPETLWGDACYPVVA
;
A
#
# COMPACT_ATOMS: atom_id res chain seq x y z
N MET A 1 7.12 -11.33 -10.20
CA MET A 1 7.75 -12.19 -9.18
C MET A 1 6.63 -12.69 -8.30
N ASP A 2 6.54 -14.00 -8.09
CA ASP A 2 5.45 -14.62 -7.32
C ASP A 2 5.86 -14.89 -5.86
N HIS A 3 4.88 -15.21 -5.01
CA HIS A 3 5.12 -15.60 -3.62
C HIS A 3 6.14 -16.74 -3.49
N GLN A 4 6.10 -17.75 -4.36
CA GLN A 4 6.93 -18.95 -4.21
C GLN A 4 8.42 -18.64 -4.31
N ALA A 5 8.81 -17.79 -5.26
CA ALA A 5 10.19 -17.33 -5.40
C ALA A 5 10.67 -16.58 -4.16
N LEU A 6 9.89 -15.58 -3.70
CA LEU A 6 10.22 -14.79 -2.52
C LEU A 6 10.26 -15.63 -1.24
N LYS A 7 9.37 -16.61 -1.10
CA LYS A 7 9.33 -17.50 0.05
C LYS A 7 10.53 -18.43 0.12
N THR A 8 10.96 -18.94 -1.03
CA THR A 8 12.17 -19.77 -1.15
C THR A 8 13.40 -18.98 -0.72
N ARG A 9 13.54 -17.76 -1.25
CA ARG A 9 14.62 -16.85 -0.89
C ARG A 9 14.62 -16.51 0.61
N HIS A 10 13.47 -16.11 1.17
CA HIS A 10 13.36 -15.84 2.60
C HIS A 10 13.82 -17.02 3.46
N ARG A 11 13.47 -18.26 3.10
CA ARG A 11 13.92 -19.45 3.84
C ARG A 11 15.43 -19.65 3.82
N GLN A 12 16.09 -19.32 2.71
CA GLN A 12 17.53 -19.48 2.52
C GLN A 12 18.32 -18.41 3.30
N GLU A 13 17.79 -17.19 3.39
CA GLU A 13 18.53 -16.03 3.90
C GLU A 13 18.18 -15.65 5.34
N ARG A 14 16.98 -16.00 5.84
CA ARG A 14 16.41 -15.49 7.11
C ARG A 14 17.25 -15.71 8.36
N GLU A 15 18.14 -16.70 8.38
CA GLU A 15 19.00 -16.98 9.55
C GLU A 15 20.08 -15.90 9.72
N GLY A 16 20.48 -15.24 8.63
CA GLY A 16 21.40 -14.11 8.66
C GLY A 16 20.74 -12.73 8.79
N HIS A 17 19.41 -12.66 8.77
CA HIS A 17 18.67 -11.40 8.82
C HIS A 17 18.25 -11.03 10.24
N HIS A 18 18.11 -9.73 10.51
CA HIS A 18 17.58 -9.25 11.78
C HIS A 18 16.20 -9.88 12.08
N PRO A 19 15.92 -10.35 13.31
CA PRO A 19 14.67 -11.05 13.64
C PRO A 19 13.39 -10.28 13.26
N ASN A 20 13.38 -8.97 13.45
CA ASN A 20 12.22 -8.13 13.09
C ASN A 20 11.98 -8.06 11.57
N LEU A 21 13.04 -8.01 10.76
CA LEU A 21 12.92 -8.12 9.31
C LEU A 21 12.36 -9.50 8.94
N THR A 22 12.95 -10.55 9.49
CA THR A 22 12.53 -11.94 9.25
C THR A 22 11.05 -12.16 9.57
N LEU A 23 10.58 -11.66 10.73
CA LEU A 23 9.19 -11.80 11.17
C LEU A 23 8.22 -11.05 10.24
N ARG A 24 8.54 -9.81 9.89
CA ARG A 24 7.68 -8.96 9.05
C ARG A 24 7.57 -9.47 7.62
N VAL A 25 8.69 -9.84 7.01
CA VAL A 25 8.71 -10.50 5.69
C VAL A 25 7.97 -11.83 5.74
N HIS A 26 8.15 -12.62 6.79
CA HIS A 26 7.42 -13.89 6.93
C HIS A 26 5.90 -13.69 6.95
N ARG A 27 5.40 -12.70 7.72
CA ARG A 27 3.98 -12.36 7.80
C ARG A 27 3.46 -11.82 6.47
N ALA A 28 4.19 -10.90 5.84
CA ALA A 28 3.84 -10.35 4.54
C ALA A 28 3.70 -11.46 3.47
N LEU A 29 4.66 -12.39 3.42
CA LEU A 29 4.62 -13.54 2.53
C LEU A 29 3.44 -14.48 2.83
N SER A 30 3.12 -14.70 4.11
CA SER A 30 1.99 -15.54 4.50
C SER A 30 0.66 -15.01 3.95
N TRP A 31 0.44 -13.69 4.06
CA TRP A 31 -0.77 -13.05 3.56
C TRP A 31 -0.77 -12.88 2.04
N LEU A 32 0.39 -12.63 1.43
CA LEU A 32 0.52 -12.62 -0.03
C LEU A 32 0.16 -13.99 -0.62
N ASN A 33 0.63 -15.09 -0.03
CA ASN A 33 0.28 -16.45 -0.46
C ASN A 33 -1.23 -16.68 -0.43
N ARG A 34 -1.90 -16.22 0.65
CA ARG A 34 -3.35 -16.37 0.76
C ARG A 34 -4.07 -15.53 -0.30
N ALA A 35 -3.59 -14.32 -0.58
CA ALA A 35 -4.15 -13.44 -1.59
C ALA A 35 -4.02 -14.01 -3.02
N GLU A 36 -2.92 -14.69 -3.35
CA GLU A 36 -2.72 -15.29 -4.68
C GLU A 36 -3.64 -16.49 -4.95
N GLN A 37 -4.18 -17.12 -3.90
CA GLN A 37 -5.11 -18.26 -4.00
C GLN A 37 -6.58 -17.84 -3.92
N GLU A 38 -6.86 -16.54 -3.76
CA GLU A 38 -8.21 -16.05 -3.50
C GLU A 38 -8.89 -15.58 -4.79
N ASP A 39 -10.04 -16.18 -5.07
CA ASP A 39 -10.90 -15.82 -6.19
C ASP A 39 -11.84 -14.66 -5.82
N ASP A 40 -12.23 -14.57 -4.54
CA ASP A 40 -13.05 -13.47 -4.03
C ASP A 40 -12.24 -12.17 -3.98
N LEU A 41 -12.68 -11.17 -4.74
CA LEU A 41 -11.92 -9.92 -4.88
C LEU A 41 -11.88 -9.11 -3.57
N ASP A 42 -12.96 -9.11 -2.80
CA ASP A 42 -13.04 -8.45 -1.50
C ASP A 42 -12.00 -9.06 -0.54
N GLY A 43 -12.01 -10.40 -0.42
CA GLY A 43 -11.01 -11.16 0.33
C GLY A 43 -9.58 -10.93 -0.17
N ARG A 44 -9.35 -10.96 -1.49
CA ARG A 44 -8.04 -10.72 -2.10
C ARG A 44 -7.50 -9.33 -1.77
N PHE A 45 -8.34 -8.30 -1.87
CA PHE A 45 -7.96 -6.94 -1.47
C PHE A 45 -7.58 -6.87 0.01
N ILE A 46 -8.38 -7.47 0.89
CA ILE A 46 -8.12 -7.53 2.34
C ILE A 46 -6.77 -8.21 2.61
N PHE A 47 -6.52 -9.38 2.02
CA PHE A 47 -5.27 -10.12 2.23
C PHE A 47 -4.05 -9.37 1.71
N LEU A 48 -4.15 -8.72 0.55
CA LEU A 48 -3.08 -7.87 0.03
C LEU A 48 -2.81 -6.66 0.93
N TRP A 49 -3.86 -6.04 1.47
CA TRP A 49 -3.70 -4.96 2.43
C TRP A 49 -3.01 -5.44 3.72
N ILE A 50 -3.35 -6.62 4.23
CA ILE A 50 -2.70 -7.20 5.40
C ILE A 50 -1.23 -7.57 5.09
N ALA A 51 -0.96 -8.09 3.90
CA ALA A 51 0.40 -8.38 3.45
C ALA A 51 1.26 -7.10 3.40
N PHE A 52 0.72 -6.04 2.81
CA PHE A 52 1.33 -4.71 2.82
C PHE A 52 1.56 -4.20 4.26
N ASN A 53 0.53 -4.21 5.10
CA ASN A 53 0.65 -3.75 6.50
C ASN A 53 1.66 -4.58 7.30
N SER A 54 1.84 -5.87 7.01
CA SER A 54 2.86 -6.69 7.66
C SER A 54 4.28 -6.23 7.32
N ALA A 55 4.50 -5.74 6.10
CA ALA A 55 5.76 -5.18 5.62
C ALA A 55 5.96 -3.70 6.02
N TYR A 56 4.88 -2.93 6.15
CA TYR A 56 4.89 -1.50 6.46
C TYR A 56 4.87 -1.21 7.97
N ALA A 57 3.99 -1.87 8.73
CA ALA A 57 3.74 -1.51 10.12
C ALA A 57 4.98 -1.77 10.99
N THR A 58 5.35 -0.75 11.77
CA THR A 58 6.39 -0.79 12.79
C THR A 58 5.78 -0.47 14.13
N ASP A 59 6.33 -1.00 15.21
CA ASP A 59 6.01 -0.51 16.55
C ASP A 59 6.40 0.98 16.62
N ILE A 60 5.40 1.84 16.85
CA ILE A 60 5.61 3.26 17.06
C ILE A 60 5.03 3.54 18.43
N ASP A 61 5.89 3.99 19.33
CA ASP A 61 5.54 4.42 20.67
C ASP A 61 4.30 5.33 20.61
N GLU A 62 3.25 4.97 21.36
CA GLU A 62 1.96 5.65 21.34
C GLU A 62 2.06 7.15 21.67
N GLN A 63 3.15 7.55 22.34
CA GLN A 63 3.46 8.92 22.72
C GLN A 63 4.01 9.76 21.56
N PHE A 64 4.51 9.12 20.49
CA PHE A 64 5.07 9.74 19.29
C PHE A 64 4.19 9.54 18.04
N ARG A 65 2.86 9.45 18.20
CA ARG A 65 1.85 9.48 17.12
C ARG A 65 1.83 10.83 16.35
N LEU A 66 2.97 11.32 15.89
CA LEU A 66 3.11 12.41 14.94
C LEU A 66 2.60 11.96 13.56
N SER A 67 1.28 11.75 13.46
CA SER A 67 0.49 11.28 12.32
C SER A 67 1.01 9.99 11.65
N GLU A 68 0.16 8.95 11.60
CA GLU A 68 0.35 7.75 10.77
C GLU A 68 0.82 8.09 9.34
N GLN A 69 0.39 9.24 8.81
CA GLN A 69 0.80 9.79 7.52
C GLN A 69 2.30 10.09 7.40
N SER A 70 2.96 10.57 8.46
CA SER A 70 4.39 10.90 8.41
C SER A 70 5.24 9.63 8.37
N THR A 71 4.90 8.64 9.20
CA THR A 71 5.54 7.31 9.21
C THR A 71 5.34 6.61 7.88
N PHE A 72 4.11 6.68 7.36
CA PHE A 72 3.78 6.15 6.04
C PHE A 72 4.65 6.76 4.95
N LYS A 73 4.77 8.09 4.93
CA LYS A 73 5.63 8.80 3.98
C LYS A 73 7.10 8.39 4.14
N ALA A 74 7.61 8.32 5.36
CA ALA A 74 9.00 7.92 5.63
C ALA A 74 9.29 6.50 5.15
N PHE A 75 8.32 5.58 5.27
CA PHE A 75 8.45 4.23 4.73
C PHE A 75 8.52 4.23 3.20
N LEU A 76 7.65 4.99 2.52
CA LEU A 76 7.69 5.10 1.05
C LEU A 76 8.98 5.75 0.56
N ASP A 77 9.44 6.81 1.22
CA ASP A 77 10.71 7.49 0.90
C ASP A 77 11.89 6.51 1.06
N LYS A 78 11.91 5.72 2.15
CA LYS A 78 12.91 4.68 2.40
C LYS A 78 12.90 3.61 1.30
N LEU A 79 11.73 3.09 0.92
CA LEU A 79 11.62 2.10 -0.15
C LEU A 79 12.16 2.62 -1.47
N CYS A 80 11.78 3.85 -1.86
CA CYS A 80 12.25 4.44 -3.11
C CYS A 80 13.75 4.73 -3.10
N ALA A 81 14.32 5.11 -1.95
CA ALA A 81 15.77 5.32 -1.82
C ALA A 81 16.58 4.01 -1.95
N LEU A 82 16.00 2.88 -1.56
CA LEU A 82 16.63 1.55 -1.64
C LEU A 82 16.38 0.85 -2.99
N ASP A 83 15.44 1.34 -3.79
CA ASP A 83 15.06 0.78 -5.09
C ASP A 83 16.05 1.15 -6.21
N THR A 84 17.30 0.71 -6.07
CA THR A 84 18.39 1.01 -7.02
C THR A 84 18.13 0.49 -8.45
N ALA A 85 17.30 -0.55 -8.58
CA ALA A 85 16.87 -1.12 -9.86
C ALA A 85 15.62 -0.43 -10.45
N ASN A 86 15.08 0.59 -9.76
CA ASN A 86 13.88 1.35 -10.16
C ASN A 86 12.65 0.46 -10.41
N LEU A 87 12.50 -0.64 -9.67
CA LEU A 87 11.39 -1.58 -9.83
C LEU A 87 10.04 -0.93 -9.56
N ILE A 88 9.94 -0.14 -8.49
CA ILE A 88 8.73 0.59 -8.12
C ILE A 88 8.47 1.68 -9.15
N GLU A 89 9.48 2.46 -9.54
CA GLU A 89 9.30 3.52 -10.53
C GLU A 89 8.79 2.95 -11.86
N ASN A 90 9.43 1.88 -12.36
CA ASN A 90 9.03 1.23 -13.60
C ASN A 90 7.59 0.70 -13.54
N LEU A 91 7.19 0.11 -12.41
CA LEU A 91 5.82 -0.35 -12.17
C LEU A 91 4.83 0.82 -12.14
N VAL A 92 5.13 1.88 -11.40
CA VAL A 92 4.31 3.09 -11.36
C VAL A 92 4.15 3.66 -12.77
N TRP A 93 5.23 3.67 -13.56
CA TRP A 93 5.19 4.18 -14.92
C TRP A 93 4.31 3.34 -15.84
N SER A 94 4.49 2.01 -15.83
CA SER A 94 3.74 1.09 -16.68
C SER A 94 2.25 1.09 -16.36
N GLU A 95 1.91 1.23 -15.07
CA GLU A 95 0.52 1.25 -14.60
C GLU A 95 -0.12 2.63 -14.69
N PHE A 96 0.65 3.70 -14.92
CA PHE A 96 0.15 5.07 -14.82
C PHE A 96 -1.04 5.34 -15.73
N SER A 97 -0.91 4.98 -17.02
CA SER A 97 -1.94 5.26 -18.03
C SER A 97 -3.22 4.45 -17.86
N GLY A 98 -3.19 3.38 -17.07
CA GLY A 98 -4.31 2.47 -16.82
C GLY A 98 -4.82 2.58 -15.39
N SER A 99 -4.46 1.60 -14.56
CA SER A 99 -5.01 1.39 -13.21
C SER A 99 -4.79 2.58 -12.28
N ILE A 100 -3.61 3.21 -12.31
CA ILE A 100 -3.32 4.40 -11.49
C ILE A 100 -4.17 5.59 -11.91
N ARG A 101 -4.25 5.91 -13.21
CA ARG A 101 -5.07 7.03 -13.68
C ARG A 101 -6.54 6.82 -13.33
N ALA A 102 -7.07 5.62 -13.55
CA ALA A 102 -8.44 5.28 -13.17
C ALA A 102 -8.69 5.52 -11.67
N LEU A 103 -7.74 5.11 -10.81
CA LEU A 103 -7.82 5.33 -9.37
C LEU A 103 -7.74 6.82 -8.97
N LEU A 104 -6.90 7.61 -9.66
CA LEU A 104 -6.78 9.05 -9.42
C LEU A 104 -8.02 9.83 -9.85
N ASP A 105 -8.71 9.35 -10.88
CA ASP A 105 -9.95 9.92 -11.43
C ASP A 105 -11.22 9.40 -10.73
N ASN A 106 -11.10 8.45 -9.80
CA ASN A 106 -12.23 7.88 -9.07
C ASN A 106 -12.52 8.64 -7.75
N PRO A 107 -13.68 9.32 -7.62
CA PRO A 107 -14.04 10.05 -6.40
C PRO A 107 -14.37 9.14 -5.21
N TYR A 108 -14.81 7.89 -5.44
CA TYR A 108 -15.26 6.98 -4.38
C TYR A 108 -14.12 6.45 -3.52
N VAL A 109 -12.88 6.59 -3.96
CA VAL A 109 -11.66 6.29 -3.18
C VAL A 109 -11.00 7.57 -2.65
N PHE A 110 -11.71 8.70 -2.65
CA PHE A 110 -11.20 9.95 -2.13
C PHE A 110 -12.01 10.43 -0.91
N GLN A 111 -11.38 10.47 0.26
CA GLN A 111 -12.08 10.78 1.52
C GLN A 111 -12.88 12.10 1.48
N SER A 112 -12.36 13.16 0.85
CA SER A 112 -13.08 14.44 0.78
C SER A 112 -14.39 14.36 -0.04
N PHE A 113 -14.54 13.43 -0.98
CA PHE A 113 -15.84 13.19 -1.62
C PHE A 113 -16.86 12.73 -0.57
N TRP A 114 -16.49 11.76 0.27
CA TRP A 114 -17.36 11.28 1.35
C TRP A 114 -17.59 12.32 2.44
N ASP A 115 -16.60 13.15 2.75
CA ASP A 115 -16.79 14.26 3.69
C ASP A 115 -17.83 15.25 3.18
N ASN A 116 -17.90 15.49 1.86
CA ASN A 116 -18.96 16.30 1.27
C ASN A 116 -20.33 15.60 1.31
N GLN A 117 -20.42 14.31 0.96
CA GLN A 117 -21.68 13.55 1.06
C GLN A 117 -22.22 13.53 2.49
N ASN A 118 -21.34 13.60 3.49
CA ASN A 118 -21.69 13.66 4.92
C ASN A 118 -21.85 15.10 5.45
N GLY A 119 -21.87 16.12 4.59
CA GLY A 119 -22.10 17.51 4.98
C GLY A 119 -20.96 18.18 5.77
N LYS A 120 -19.76 17.60 5.81
CA LYS A 120 -18.61 18.13 6.56
C LYS A 120 -17.86 19.24 5.81
N ILE A 121 -17.91 19.20 4.48
CA ILE A 121 -17.28 20.19 3.59
C ILE A 121 -18.17 20.49 2.38
N SER A 122 -17.96 21.64 1.74
CA SER A 122 -18.71 22.04 0.56
C SER A 122 -18.30 21.26 -0.70
N GLU A 123 -19.16 21.29 -1.72
CA GLU A 123 -18.86 20.71 -3.03
C GLU A 123 -17.60 21.33 -3.66
N GLN A 124 -17.49 22.66 -3.55
CA GLN A 124 -16.32 23.40 -4.00
C GLN A 124 -15.04 22.92 -3.31
N GLN A 125 -15.07 22.71 -2.00
CA GLN A 125 -13.88 22.29 -1.24
C GLN A 125 -13.38 20.91 -1.68
N TRP A 126 -14.25 19.91 -1.84
CA TRP A 126 -13.77 18.58 -2.24
C TRP A 126 -13.32 18.54 -3.69
N THR A 127 -14.01 19.25 -4.60
CA THR A 127 -13.64 19.30 -6.03
C THR A 127 -12.29 19.98 -6.23
N GLU A 128 -12.02 21.09 -5.53
CA GLU A 128 -10.70 21.75 -5.52
C GLU A 128 -9.60 20.82 -4.99
N ARG A 129 -9.86 20.13 -3.86
CA ARG A 129 -8.91 19.16 -3.29
C ARG A 129 -8.66 17.98 -4.22
N PHE A 130 -9.69 17.49 -4.91
CA PHE A 130 -9.60 16.39 -5.85
C PHE A 130 -8.75 16.76 -7.07
N ALA A 131 -9.04 17.92 -7.67
CA ALA A 131 -8.26 18.48 -8.78
C ALA A 131 -6.80 18.77 -8.37
N SER A 132 -6.58 19.28 -7.16
CA SER A 132 -5.25 19.49 -6.59
C SER A 132 -4.48 18.17 -6.45
N GLY A 133 -5.06 17.15 -5.83
CA GLY A 133 -4.44 15.84 -5.65
C GLY A 133 -4.05 15.18 -6.98
N ARG A 134 -4.90 15.29 -8.01
CA ARG A 134 -4.59 14.84 -9.37
C ARG A 134 -3.40 15.57 -9.98
N ARG A 135 -3.37 16.91 -9.88
CA ARG A 135 -2.25 17.72 -10.37
C ARG A 135 -0.95 17.36 -9.66
N THR A 136 -0.98 17.18 -8.35
CA THR A 136 0.18 16.76 -7.56
C THR A 136 0.71 15.40 -8.03
N ALA A 137 -0.15 14.41 -8.24
CA ALA A 137 0.27 13.10 -8.75
C ALA A 137 0.91 13.20 -10.14
N GLN A 138 0.31 13.97 -11.06
CA GLN A 138 0.86 14.19 -12.40
C GLN A 138 2.20 14.92 -12.39
N GLN A 139 2.35 15.95 -11.55
CA GLN A 139 3.60 16.68 -11.40
C GLN A 139 4.69 15.82 -10.76
N ALA A 140 4.36 15.08 -9.70
CA ALA A 140 5.28 14.16 -9.04
C ALA A 140 5.84 13.14 -10.02
N LEU A 141 4.95 12.57 -10.82
CA LEU A 141 5.29 11.62 -11.86
C LEU A 141 6.18 12.21 -12.96
N ALA A 142 5.85 13.40 -13.48
CA ALA A 142 6.68 14.10 -14.47
C ALA A 142 8.09 14.41 -13.93
N ASN A 143 8.20 14.68 -12.62
CA ASN A 143 9.46 14.91 -11.93
C ASN A 143 10.13 13.61 -11.43
N ARG A 144 9.61 12.43 -11.78
CA ARG A 144 10.07 11.11 -11.32
C ARG A 144 10.15 10.99 -9.79
N ASN A 145 9.29 11.72 -9.07
CA ASN A 145 9.13 11.63 -7.63
C ASN A 145 8.17 10.48 -7.28
N THR A 146 8.69 9.25 -7.38
CA THR A 146 7.94 8.00 -7.19
C THR A 146 7.29 7.92 -5.80
N ALA A 147 7.99 8.36 -4.75
CA ALA A 147 7.46 8.34 -3.37
C ALA A 147 6.22 9.23 -3.24
N ALA A 148 6.21 10.42 -3.85
CA ALA A 148 5.04 11.29 -3.83
C ALA A 148 3.86 10.71 -4.63
N VAL A 149 4.11 10.04 -5.76
CA VAL A 149 3.05 9.33 -6.51
C VAL A 149 2.46 8.22 -5.64
N LEU A 150 3.29 7.36 -5.05
CA LEU A 150 2.85 6.31 -4.13
C LEU A 150 2.06 6.88 -2.95
N GLY A 151 2.49 8.01 -2.38
CA GLY A 151 1.77 8.68 -1.30
C GLY A 151 0.33 9.04 -1.69
N VAL A 152 0.11 9.54 -2.92
CA VAL A 152 -1.26 9.80 -3.40
C VAL A 152 -2.05 8.50 -3.61
N LEU A 153 -1.43 7.48 -4.21
CA LEU A 153 -2.09 6.20 -4.48
C LEU A 153 -2.52 5.48 -3.21
N PHE A 154 -1.63 5.40 -2.22
CA PHE A 154 -1.95 4.74 -0.96
C PHE A 154 -2.98 5.52 -0.14
N ASN A 155 -3.07 6.86 -0.26
CA ASN A 155 -4.20 7.60 0.31
C ASN A 155 -5.55 7.17 -0.29
N ARG A 156 -5.58 6.84 -1.60
CA ARG A 156 -6.78 6.29 -2.26
C ARG A 156 -7.11 4.89 -1.74
N ILE A 157 -6.11 4.02 -1.71
CA ILE A 157 -6.23 2.64 -1.20
C ILE A 157 -6.68 2.65 0.27
N TYR A 158 -6.16 3.55 1.10
CA TYR A 158 -6.51 3.66 2.51
C TYR A 158 -7.98 4.05 2.72
N THR A 159 -8.51 4.94 1.87
CA THR A 159 -9.95 5.28 1.87
C THR A 159 -10.79 4.04 1.58
N LEU A 160 -10.44 3.26 0.56
CA LEU A 160 -11.13 2.01 0.23
C LEU A 160 -11.01 0.98 1.37
N ARG A 161 -9.82 0.84 1.94
CA ARG A 161 -9.58 -0.02 3.10
C ARG A 161 -10.50 0.35 4.26
N ASN A 162 -10.69 1.63 4.54
CA ASN A 162 -11.56 2.04 5.63
C ASN A 162 -13.03 1.69 5.36
N GLN A 163 -13.48 1.83 4.11
CA GLN A 163 -14.83 1.40 3.72
C GLN A 163 -15.01 -0.10 3.98
N VAL A 164 -14.07 -0.94 3.55
CA VAL A 164 -14.17 -2.40 3.68
C VAL A 164 -14.01 -2.84 5.14
N MET A 165 -12.92 -2.44 5.80
CA MET A 165 -12.54 -2.94 7.12
C MET A 165 -13.45 -2.48 8.26
N HIS A 166 -14.15 -1.34 8.09
CA HIS A 166 -15.08 -0.82 9.09
C HIS A 166 -16.56 -1.10 8.75
N GLY A 167 -16.83 -1.98 7.77
CA GLY A 167 -18.20 -2.36 7.41
C GLY A 167 -19.00 -1.29 6.66
N GLY A 168 -18.32 -0.28 6.10
CA GLY A 168 -18.90 0.74 5.23
C GLY A 168 -19.10 0.29 3.78
N ALA A 169 -18.79 -0.97 3.47
CA ALA A 169 -19.03 -1.60 2.18
C ALA A 169 -19.66 -3.00 2.36
N THR A 170 -20.56 -3.37 1.45
CA THR A 170 -21.17 -4.70 1.42
C THR A 170 -20.31 -5.65 0.61
N TRP A 171 -20.03 -6.83 1.17
CA TRP A 171 -19.32 -7.91 0.48
C TRP A 171 -20.02 -8.28 -0.84
N ASN A 172 -19.24 -8.49 -1.90
CA ASN A 172 -19.70 -8.89 -3.23
C ASN A 172 -20.72 -7.92 -3.86
N SER A 173 -20.66 -6.64 -3.49
CA SER A 173 -21.46 -5.60 -4.10
C SER A 173 -20.99 -5.29 -5.52
N SER A 174 -21.93 -4.91 -6.40
CA SER A 174 -21.61 -4.39 -7.73
C SER A 174 -21.14 -2.93 -7.70
N VAL A 175 -21.45 -2.19 -6.63
CA VAL A 175 -21.26 -0.71 -6.56
C VAL A 175 -19.78 -0.32 -6.44
N ASN A 176 -18.97 -1.12 -5.73
CA ASN A 176 -17.56 -0.81 -5.47
C ASN A 176 -16.57 -1.69 -6.24
N ARG A 177 -17.06 -2.42 -7.25
CA ARG A 177 -16.29 -3.49 -7.88
C ARG A 177 -15.05 -3.00 -8.61
N ASP A 178 -15.15 -1.84 -9.28
CA ASP A 178 -14.04 -1.29 -10.05
C ASP A 178 -12.91 -0.81 -9.15
N GLN A 179 -13.19 -0.04 -8.10
CA GLN A 179 -12.15 0.39 -7.15
C GLN A 179 -11.50 -0.77 -6.39
N LEU A 180 -12.26 -1.81 -6.03
CA LEU A 180 -11.69 -3.03 -5.45
C LEU A 180 -10.75 -3.72 -6.43
N ARG A 181 -11.17 -3.87 -7.69
CA ARG A 181 -10.37 -4.53 -8.74
C ARG A 181 -9.07 -3.78 -8.97
N ASP A 182 -9.14 -2.47 -9.14
CA ASP A 182 -7.99 -1.65 -9.49
C ASP A 182 -7.00 -1.56 -8.32
N CYS A 183 -7.49 -1.36 -7.09
CA CYS A 183 -6.64 -1.39 -5.89
C CYS A 183 -6.01 -2.76 -5.63
N ALA A 184 -6.78 -3.85 -5.77
CA ALA A 184 -6.25 -5.20 -5.58
C ALA A 184 -5.18 -5.54 -6.63
N ASN A 185 -5.42 -5.18 -7.91
CA ASN A 185 -4.44 -5.39 -8.97
C ASN A 185 -3.15 -4.59 -8.73
N LEU A 186 -3.27 -3.34 -8.27
CA LEU A 186 -2.10 -2.51 -7.97
C LEU A 186 -1.31 -3.08 -6.77
N LEU A 187 -1.99 -3.45 -5.68
CA LEU A 187 -1.34 -4.07 -4.51
C LEU A 187 -0.72 -5.43 -4.85
N ALA A 188 -1.35 -6.24 -5.69
CA ALA A 188 -0.81 -7.53 -6.14
C ALA A 188 0.52 -7.39 -6.88
N LYS A 189 0.77 -6.23 -7.51
CA LYS A 189 2.04 -5.91 -8.17
C LYS A 189 3.04 -5.27 -7.21
N LEU A 190 2.58 -4.35 -6.35
CA LEU A 190 3.45 -3.60 -5.43
C LEU A 190 3.96 -4.44 -4.26
N VAL A 191 3.11 -5.26 -3.62
CA VAL A 191 3.47 -6.01 -2.41
C VAL A 191 4.67 -6.94 -2.64
N PRO A 192 4.73 -7.75 -3.72
CA PRO A 192 5.91 -8.55 -4.01
C PRO A 192 7.19 -7.71 -4.17
N VAL A 193 7.10 -6.54 -4.81
CA VAL A 193 8.26 -5.63 -4.99
C VAL A 193 8.72 -5.06 -3.64
N ILE A 194 7.78 -4.68 -2.77
CA ILE A 194 8.11 -4.21 -1.41
C ILE A 194 8.83 -5.31 -0.62
N ILE A 195 8.31 -6.53 -0.64
CA ILE A 195 8.93 -7.67 0.05
C ILE A 195 10.34 -7.95 -0.51
N LEU A 196 10.49 -7.90 -1.84
CA LEU A 196 11.78 -8.06 -2.50
C LEU A 196 12.78 -7.01 -2.03
N LEU A 197 12.40 -5.73 -2.03
CA LEU A 197 13.27 -4.64 -1.58
C LEU A 197 13.67 -4.79 -0.11
N MET A 198 12.78 -5.28 0.75
CA MET A 198 13.12 -5.60 2.13
C MET A 198 14.14 -6.74 2.24
N LEU A 199 14.03 -7.77 1.39
CA LEU A 199 15.00 -8.88 1.34
C LEU A 199 16.35 -8.45 0.73
N ASP A 200 16.35 -7.55 -0.25
CA ASP A 200 17.56 -7.00 -0.88
C ASP A 200 18.36 -6.07 0.05
N ASN A 201 17.72 -5.57 1.11
CA ASN A 201 18.32 -4.60 2.02
C ASN A 201 18.24 -5.07 3.49
N PRO A 202 18.89 -6.21 3.83
CA PRO A 202 18.75 -6.82 5.15
C PRO A 202 19.38 -6.00 6.29
N GLU A 203 20.39 -5.20 5.97
CA GLU A 203 21.09 -4.31 6.92
C GLU A 203 20.33 -3.00 7.21
N THR A 204 19.21 -2.75 6.52
CA THR A 204 18.39 -1.57 6.77
C THR A 204 17.63 -1.71 8.09
N LEU A 205 17.59 -0.64 8.88
CA LEU A 205 16.71 -0.57 10.05
C LEU A 205 15.24 -0.47 9.58
N TRP A 206 14.58 -1.62 9.51
CA TRP A 206 13.18 -1.71 9.12
C TRP A 206 12.21 -1.35 10.26
N GLY A 207 12.66 -1.38 11.52
CA GLY A 207 11.86 -1.12 12.70
C GLY A 207 11.25 -2.40 13.29
N ASP A 208 10.81 -2.29 14.55
CA ASP A 208 10.32 -3.41 15.34
C ASP A 208 8.91 -3.83 14.91
N ALA A 209 8.56 -5.10 15.12
CA ALA A 209 7.21 -5.58 14.82
C ALA A 209 6.26 -5.16 15.94
N CYS A 210 5.10 -4.58 15.61
CA CYS A 210 4.09 -4.12 16.59
C CYS A 210 3.60 -5.22 17.54
N TYR A 211 3.65 -6.48 17.09
CA TYR A 211 3.25 -7.65 17.87
C TYR A 211 4.36 -8.70 17.76
N PRO A 212 5.39 -8.67 18.63
CA PRO A 212 6.45 -9.66 18.61
C PRO A 212 5.92 -11.05 19.00
N VAL A 213 6.66 -12.10 18.63
CA VAL A 213 6.34 -13.47 19.09
C VAL A 213 6.76 -13.60 20.55
N VAL A 214 5.84 -14.02 21.42
CA VAL A 214 6.10 -14.37 22.81
C VAL A 214 6.10 -15.90 22.91
N ALA A 215 7.14 -16.46 23.52
CA ALA A 215 7.29 -17.90 23.77
C ALA A 215 7.03 -18.22 25.24
#